data_AF-A0A2H0LK94-F1
#
_entry.id   AF-A0A2H0LK94-F1
#
_cell.length_a   1.000
_cell.length_b   1.000
_cell.length_c   1.000
_cell.angle_alpha   90.00
_cell.angle_beta   90.00
_cell.angle_gamma   90.00
#
_symmetry.space_group_name_H-M   'P 1'
#
loop_
_entity.id
_entity.type
_entity.pdbx_description
1 polymer ?
#
loop_
_entity_poly.entity_id
_entity_poly.type
_entity_poly.pdbx_seq_one_letter_code
_entity_poly.pdbx_strand_id
1 'polypeptide(L)' 'GYRGRIGVFELLVMTDALRPLILRRASIGEIRAQARAEGLRTLREDGVAKVLAGVTTAEEMLRETQDYE' A
#
# COMPACT_ATOMS: atom_id res chain seq x y z
N GLY A 1 17.18 -10.30 17.77
CA GLY A 1 16.96 -8.87 18.05
C GLY A 1 17.02 -8.08 16.76
N TYR A 2 16.40 -6.91 16.70
CA TYR A 2 16.34 -6.05 15.51
C TYR A 2 17.38 -4.92 15.57
N ARG A 3 17.90 -4.48 14.43
CA ARG A 3 18.81 -3.31 14.35
C ARG A 3 18.45 -2.45 13.14
N GLY A 4 18.23 -1.16 13.39
CA GLY A 4 17.77 -0.23 12.35
C GLY A 4 16.25 -0.26 12.19
N ARG A 5 15.77 0.48 11.18
CA ARG A 5 14.36 0.56 10.79
C ARG A 5 14.28 0.60 9.28
N ILE A 6 13.21 0.05 8.72
CA ILE A 6 12.87 0.17 7.30
C ILE A 6 11.45 0.73 7.19
N GLY A 7 11.24 1.66 6.26
CA GLY A 7 9.89 2.15 5.96
C GLY A 7 9.14 1.18 5.07
N VAL A 8 7.83 1.04 5.27
CA VAL A 8 6.88 0.46 4.32
C VAL A 8 6.05 1.57 3.70
N PHE A 9 5.70 1.45 2.42
CA PHE A 9 5.10 2.56 1.67
C PHE A 9 3.90 2.11 0.86
N GLU A 10 2.87 2.97 0.86
CA GLU A 10 1.74 2.94 -0.05
C GLU A 10 1.74 4.28 -0.78
N LEU A 11 1.92 4.25 -2.10
CA LEU A 11 2.10 5.45 -2.91
C LEU A 11 1.01 5.56 -3.97
N LEU A 12 0.03 6.41 -3.70
CA LEU A 12 -0.99 6.78 -4.68
C LEU A 12 -0.43 7.84 -5.63
N VAL A 13 -0.16 7.44 -6.87
CA VAL A 13 0.27 8.34 -7.92
C VAL A 13 -0.97 8.97 -8.57
N MET A 14 -1.01 10.30 -8.68
CA MET A 14 -2.13 11.01 -9.30
C MET A 14 -2.10 10.83 -10.82
N THR A 15 -2.95 9.96 -11.34
CA THR A 15 -3.10 9.72 -12.79
C THR A 15 -4.27 10.52 -13.36
N ASP A 16 -4.31 10.62 -14.69
CA ASP A 16 -5.41 11.30 -15.38
C ASP A 16 -6.74 10.56 -15.22
N ALA A 17 -6.72 9.24 -14.97
CA ALA A 17 -7.91 8.46 -14.67
C ALA A 17 -8.43 8.69 -13.24
N LEU A 18 -7.56 9.02 -12.28
CA LEU A 18 -7.95 9.35 -10.90
C LEU A 18 -8.55 10.75 -10.77
N ARG A 19 -8.10 11.72 -11.57
CA ARG A 19 -8.63 13.10 -11.55
C ARG A 19 -10.17 13.18 -11.64
N PRO A 20 -10.85 12.57 -12.64
CA PRO A 20 -12.30 12.65 -12.72
C PRO A 20 -13.00 11.96 -11.55
N LEU A 21 -12.43 10.89 -10.99
CA LEU A 21 -12.95 10.21 -9.79
C LEU A 21 -12.96 11.16 -8.59
N ILE A 22 -11.87 11.91 -8.40
CA ILE A 22 -11.76 12.90 -7.32
C ILE A 22 -12.73 14.05 -7.54
N LEU A 23 -12.79 14.61 -8.76
CA LEU A 23 -13.67 15.73 -9.08
C LEU A 23 -15.14 15.41 -8.84
N ARG A 24 -15.58 14.18 -9.13
CA ARG A 24 -16.96 13.72 -8.86
C ARG A 24 -17.19 13.19 -7.45
N ARG A 25 -16.19 13.27 -6.56
CA ARG A 25 -16.23 12.71 -5.19
C ARG A 25 -16.64 11.24 -5.18
N ALA A 26 -16.02 10.45 -6.04
CA ALA A 26 -16.20 9.00 -6.08
C ALA A 26 -15.91 8.38 -4.70
N SER A 27 -16.49 7.22 -4.44
CA SER A 27 -16.24 6.48 -3.21
C SER A 27 -14.76 6.09 -3.08
N ILE A 28 -14.32 5.87 -1.84
CA ILE A 28 -12.96 5.38 -1.56
C ILE A 28 -12.70 4.06 -2.28
N GLY A 29 -13.72 3.19 -2.39
CA GLY A 29 -13.62 1.92 -3.11
C GLY A 29 -13.33 2.11 -4.60
N GLU A 30 -14.01 3.04 -5.27
CA GLU A 30 -13.76 3.34 -6.69
C GLU A 30 -12.36 3.90 -6.93
N ILE A 31 -11.93 4.85 -6.09
CA ILE A 31 -10.59 5.45 -6.17
C ILE A 31 -9.51 4.38 -5.94
N ARG A 32 -9.71 3.53 -4.92
CA ARG A 32 -8.79 2.43 -4.62
C ARG A 32 -8.74 1.41 -5.75
N ALA A 33 -9.88 1.00 -6.29
CA ALA A 33 -9.93 0.05 -7.39
C ALA A 33 -9.14 0.55 -8.62
N GLN A 34 -9.32 1.83 -8.99
CA GLN A 34 -8.55 2.44 -10.06
C GLN A 34 -7.05 2.46 -9.74
N ALA A 35 -6.67 2.92 -8.55
CA ALA A 35 -5.27 2.99 -8.15
C ALA A 35 -4.60 1.61 -8.12
N ARG A 36 -5.32 0.58 -7.66
CA ARG A 36 -4.87 -0.82 -7.63
C ARG A 36 -4.64 -1.35 -9.04
N ALA A 37 -5.56 -1.06 -9.97
CA ALA A 37 -5.39 -1.41 -11.38
C ALA A 37 -4.17 -0.74 -12.02
N GLU A 38 -3.76 0.43 -11.51
CA GLU A 38 -2.59 1.19 -11.95
C GLU A 38 -1.29 0.84 -11.19
N GLY A 39 -1.32 -0.19 -10.34
CA GLY A 39 -0.12 -0.70 -9.65
C GLY A 39 0.13 -0.14 -8.25
N LEU A 40 -0.86 0.51 -7.64
CA LEU A 40 -0.80 0.84 -6.20
C LEU A 40 -0.62 -0.45 -5.40
N ARG A 41 0.50 -0.54 -4.68
CA ARG A 41 0.73 -1.57 -3.67
C ARG A 41 0.34 -1.03 -2.30
N THR A 42 -0.37 -1.85 -1.53
CA THR A 42 -0.74 -1.49 -0.15
C THR A 42 0.47 -1.56 0.76
N LEU A 43 0.38 -0.93 1.94
CA LEU A 43 1.41 -1.07 2.99
C LEU A 43 1.73 -2.53 3.32
N ARG A 44 0.68 -3.37 3.37
CA ARG A 44 0.80 -4.80 3.66
C ARG A 44 1.54 -5.55 2.55
N GLU A 45 1.24 -5.27 1.30
CA GLU A 45 1.93 -5.92 0.17
C GLU A 45 3.40 -5.51 0.06
N ASP A 46 3.72 -4.24 0.29
CA ASP A 46 5.11 -3.78 0.36
C ASP A 46 5.85 -4.43 1.55
N GLY A 47 5.17 -4.56 2.69
CA GLY A 47 5.66 -5.32 3.84
C GLY A 47 5.93 -6.78 3.50
N VAL A 48 4.99 -7.48 2.87
CA VAL A 48 5.14 -8.88 2.42
C VAL A 48 6.33 -9.02 1.48
N ALA A 49 6.48 -8.14 0.51
CA ALA A 49 7.63 -8.16 -0.40
C ALA A 49 8.97 -8.05 0.36
N LYS A 50 9.04 -7.22 1.41
CA LYS A 50 10.23 -7.05 2.25
C LYS A 50 10.49 -8.25 3.16
N VAL A 51 9.44 -8.92 3.64
CA VAL A 51 9.56 -10.18 4.38
C VAL A 51 10.14 -11.26 3.47
N LEU A 52 9.61 -11.41 2.25
CA LEU A 52 10.11 -12.37 1.26
C LEU A 52 11.54 -12.08 0.83
N ALA A 53 11.94 -10.81 0.82
CA ALA A 53 13.32 -10.39 0.57
C ALA A 53 14.26 -10.53 1.78
N GLY A 54 13.76 -10.98 2.95
CA GLY A 54 14.54 -11.17 4.16
C GLY A 54 14.95 -9.89 4.89
N VAL A 55 14.30 -8.76 4.61
CA VAL A 55 14.64 -7.44 5.16
C VAL A 55 13.92 -7.15 6.49
N THR A 56 12.75 -7.75 6.70
CA THR A 56 11.99 -7.70 7.95
C THR A 56 11.30 -9.04 8.22
N THR A 57 10.62 -9.18 9.36
CA THR A 57 9.92 -10.41 9.75
C THR A 57 8.41 -10.29 9.53
N ALA A 58 7.75 -11.43 9.36
CA ALA A 58 6.28 -11.48 9.28
C ALA A 58 5.64 -10.91 10.55
N GLU A 59 6.26 -11.10 11.72
CA GLU A 59 5.78 -10.57 13.00
C GLU A 59 5.77 -9.02 13.01
N GLU A 60 6.85 -8.38 12.58
CA GLU A 60 6.91 -6.91 12.46
C GLU A 60 5.89 -6.42 11.44
N MET A 61 5.76 -7.09 10.29
CA MET A 61 4.78 -6.72 9.26
C MET A 61 3.34 -6.78 9.78
N LEU A 62 2.98 -7.84 10.51
CA LEU A 62 1.63 -8.02 11.06
C LEU A 62 1.32 -7.04 12.19
N ARG A 63 2.33 -6.59 12.94
CA ARG A 63 2.18 -5.59 14.00
C ARG A 63 1.97 -4.18 13.42
N GLU A 64 2.71 -3.84 12.38
CA GLU A 64 2.81 -2.45 11.90
C GLU A 64 1.91 -2.14 10.69
N THR A 65 1.29 -3.15 10.06
CA THR A 65 0.36 -2.96 8.94
C THR A 65 -1.01 -3.55 9.24
N GLN A 66 -2.08 -2.88 8.84
CA GLN A 66 -3.44 -3.45 8.86
C GLN A 66 -3.79 -4.00 7.49
N ASP A 67 -4.62 -5.05 7.48
CA ASP A 67 -5.25 -5.48 6.24
C ASP A 67 -6.47 -4.58 5.99
N TYR A 68 -6.57 -4.06 4.77
CA TYR A 68 -7.67 -3.20 4.34
C TYR A 68 -8.46 -3.90 3.23
N GLU A 69 -8.80 -5.18 3.44
CA GLU A 69 -9.77 -5.88 2.61
C GLU A 69 -11.20 -5.63 3.11
#